data_AF-A0AAD9PFD5-F1
#
_entry.id   AF-A0AAD9PFD5-F1
#
_cell.length_a   1.000
_cell.length_b   1.000
_cell.length_c   1.000
_cell.angle_alpha   90.00
_cell.angle_beta   90.00
_cell.angle_gamma   90.00
#
_symmetry.space_group_name_H-M   'P 1'
#
loop_
_entity.id
_entity.type
_entity.pdbx_description
1 polymer ?
#
loop_
_entity_poly.entity_id
_entity_poly.type
_entity_poly.pdbx_seq_one_letter_code
_entity_poly.pdbx_strand_id
1 'polypeptide(L)'
;MRIQNTGDYYDLYGGEKFATLAELVEHYFKNWGVLKSTGDTPVYLKFPLLCADPTKQRWFHGQIKGKAAEKMLMDKGKEGSFLVRGSRSNPGDFVLSVRNGEKIHHVMIVCKEDKYILAGNEDGDESFTNLTDLVEHYKEEGLKERNGDDIKLVMPFNATHITASGINDRIKELDKDGATKDDAKPKKGFMEEFDMLTQLDTTKLFERNAGKKPECRTKNRYKNILPFDFNRVVLKDGDPKVLGTDYINANLIQNKELPGSKRQYIATQGCLKTTVKDFWRMIWQHNSRIVVMTTKLVELGKVGSC
;
A
#
# COMPACT_ATOMS: atom_id res chain seq x y z
N MET A 1 12.41 3.37 28.80
CA MET A 1 12.10 4.79 28.58
C MET A 1 10.64 5.02 28.96
N ARG A 2 10.32 6.13 29.62
CA ARG A 2 8.95 6.52 29.98
C ARG A 2 8.60 7.81 29.24
N ILE A 3 7.37 7.91 28.74
CA ILE A 3 6.86 9.13 28.09
C ILE A 3 6.02 9.86 29.13
N GLN A 4 6.27 11.15 29.33
CA GLN A 4 5.39 12.00 30.13
C GLN A 4 4.32 12.60 29.22
N ASN A 5 3.06 12.56 29.66
CA ASN A 5 1.95 13.28 29.05
C ASN A 5 1.40 14.24 30.11
N THR A 6 1.46 15.54 29.82
CA THR A 6 1.00 16.60 30.74
C THR A 6 -0.40 17.11 30.42
N GLY A 7 -1.01 16.64 29.33
CA GLY A 7 -2.21 17.23 28.73
C GLY A 7 -1.88 18.27 27.66
N ASP A 8 -0.77 18.99 27.79
CA ASP A 8 -0.33 20.02 26.83
C ASP A 8 0.71 19.50 25.83
N TYR A 9 1.57 18.58 26.28
CA TYR A 9 2.65 18.03 25.47
C TYR A 9 3.10 16.64 25.93
N TYR A 10 3.79 15.96 25.02
CA TYR A 10 4.50 14.71 25.24
C TYR A 10 6.01 14.95 25.27
N ASP A 11 6.71 14.37 26.23
CA ASP A 11 8.17 14.37 26.26
C ASP A 11 8.76 13.05 26.77
N LEU A 12 10.06 12.90 26.61
CA LEU A 12 10.87 11.86 27.24
C LEU A 12 11.74 12.51 28.31
N TYR A 13 11.19 12.76 29.50
CA TYR A 13 11.87 13.19 30.74
C TYR A 13 13.19 13.95 30.50
N GLY A 14 13.08 15.23 30.12
CA GLY A 14 14.21 16.11 29.84
C GLY A 14 14.63 16.21 28.37
N GLY A 15 13.88 15.57 27.46
CA GLY A 15 14.00 15.73 26.01
C GLY A 15 13.18 16.89 25.42
N GLU A 16 13.04 16.88 24.10
CA GLU A 16 12.16 17.81 23.38
C GLU A 16 10.67 17.54 23.67
N LYS A 17 9.84 18.58 23.52
CA LYS A 17 8.39 18.53 23.75
C LYS A 17 7.64 18.49 22.43
N PHE A 18 6.60 17.67 22.35
CA PHE A 18 5.81 17.44 21.13
C PHE A 18 4.31 17.55 21.40
N ALA A 19 3.53 18.00 20.42
CA ALA A 19 2.08 18.14 20.58
C ALA A 19 1.35 16.79 20.52
N THR A 20 1.88 15.82 19.77
CA THR A 20 1.31 14.47 19.69
C THR A 20 2.37 13.39 19.88
N LEU A 21 1.96 12.22 20.38
CA LEU A 21 2.83 11.04 20.45
C LEU A 21 3.37 10.64 19.06
N ALA A 22 2.58 10.84 18.01
CA ALA A 22 2.99 10.57 16.62
C ALA A 22 4.17 11.46 16.20
N GLU A 23 4.15 12.74 16.55
CA GLU A 23 5.24 13.68 16.27
C GLU A 23 6.50 13.32 17.06
N LEU A 24 6.36 12.98 18.34
CA LEU A 24 7.47 12.50 19.18
C LEU A 24 8.16 11.30 18.52
N VAL A 25 7.39 10.29 18.14
CA VAL A 25 7.93 9.08 17.49
C VAL A 25 8.57 9.44 16.14
N GLU A 26 7.92 10.27 15.33
CA GLU A 26 8.44 10.69 14.02
C GLU A 26 9.77 11.45 14.13
N HIS A 27 9.93 12.32 15.13
CA HIS A 27 11.17 13.04 15.39
C HIS A 27 12.32 12.06 15.67
N TYR A 28 12.17 11.17 16.66
CA TYR A 28 13.25 10.25 17.05
C TYR A 28 13.51 9.14 16.03
N PHE A 29 12.54 8.86 15.15
CA PHE A 29 12.74 7.96 14.01
C PHE A 29 13.62 8.59 12.92
N LYS A 30 13.48 9.90 12.69
CA LYS A 30 14.28 10.64 11.70
C LYS A 30 15.66 11.05 12.22
N ASN A 31 15.77 11.33 13.52
CA ASN A 31 16.99 11.85 14.15
C ASN A 31 17.71 10.76 14.96
N TRP A 32 18.49 9.93 14.26
CA TRP A 32 19.24 8.83 14.88
C TRP A 32 20.32 9.33 15.85
N GLY A 33 20.43 8.69 17.01
CA GLY A 33 21.46 8.98 18.01
C GLY A 33 21.12 10.09 19.01
N VAL A 34 20.00 10.80 18.80
CA VAL A 34 19.51 11.83 19.75
C VAL A 34 18.80 11.20 20.94
N LEU A 35 18.06 10.11 20.71
CA LEU A 35 17.36 9.38 21.76
C LEU A 35 18.37 8.58 22.61
N LYS A 36 18.30 8.72 23.94
CA LYS A 36 19.17 8.01 24.87
C LYS A 36 18.38 7.29 25.95
N SER A 37 18.89 6.14 26.40
CA SER A 37 18.35 5.38 27.53
C SER A 37 18.86 5.93 28.86
N THR A 38 18.30 5.43 29.98
CA THR A 38 18.85 5.62 31.33
C THR A 38 20.30 5.13 31.34
N GLY A 39 21.27 6.03 31.49
CA GLY A 39 22.71 5.74 31.36
C GLY A 39 23.38 6.24 30.06
N ASP A 40 22.77 7.19 29.34
CA ASP A 40 23.35 7.88 28.16
C ASP A 40 23.58 7.00 26.91
N THR A 41 23.21 5.72 26.95
CA THR A 41 23.31 4.81 25.79
C THR A 41 22.37 5.25 24.66
N PRO A 42 22.87 5.48 23.43
CA PRO A 42 22.03 5.83 22.29
C PRO A 42 21.02 4.73 21.94
N VAL A 43 19.79 5.13 21.63
CA VAL A 43 18.71 4.24 21.20
C VAL A 43 18.25 4.64 19.80
N TYR A 44 18.02 3.65 18.95
CA TYR A 44 17.63 3.85 17.56
C TYR A 44 16.26 3.24 17.30
N LEU A 45 15.28 4.09 16.99
CA LEU A 45 13.98 3.64 16.51
C LEU A 45 14.11 3.26 15.03
N LYS A 46 14.06 1.96 14.73
CA LYS A 46 14.27 1.44 13.36
C LYS A 46 13.00 0.93 12.71
N PHE A 47 12.29 0.03 13.37
CA PHE A 47 11.09 -0.60 12.83
C PHE A 47 10.00 -0.59 13.89
N PRO A 48 8.87 0.09 13.66
CA PRO A 48 7.77 0.06 14.60
C PRO A 48 7.16 -1.36 14.63
N LEU A 49 6.91 -1.86 15.83
CA LEU A 49 6.07 -3.04 16.01
C LEU A 49 4.63 -2.57 15.96
N LEU A 50 3.91 -2.95 14.91
CA LEU A 50 2.51 -2.60 14.73
C LEU A 50 1.65 -3.46 15.68
N CYS A 51 0.68 -2.83 16.34
CA CYS A 51 -0.35 -3.56 17.08
C CYS A 51 -1.23 -4.33 16.09
N ALA A 52 -1.86 -5.42 16.56
CA ALA A 52 -2.87 -6.10 15.77
C ALA A 52 -4.02 -5.14 15.41
N ASP A 53 -4.55 -5.27 14.21
CA ASP A 53 -5.70 -4.47 13.79
C ASP A 53 -6.90 -4.80 14.70
N PRO A 54 -7.67 -3.78 15.16
CA PRO A 54 -8.81 -3.97 16.05
C PRO A 54 -9.98 -4.71 15.37
N THR A 55 -9.92 -4.84 14.06
CA THR A 55 -10.90 -5.56 13.24
C THR A 55 -10.23 -6.13 11.99
N LYS A 56 -10.82 -7.19 11.44
CA LYS A 56 -10.40 -7.82 10.18
C LYS A 56 -11.03 -7.16 8.96
N GLN A 57 -11.95 -6.23 9.18
CA GLN A 57 -12.77 -5.64 8.14
C GLN A 57 -11.96 -4.78 7.16
N ARG A 58 -12.27 -4.90 5.86
CA ARG A 58 -11.57 -4.19 4.78
C ARG A 58 -11.73 -2.66 4.85
N TRP A 59 -12.78 -2.13 5.48
CA TRP A 59 -13.00 -0.69 5.66
C TRP A 59 -12.09 -0.05 6.72
N PHE A 60 -11.26 -0.82 7.43
CA PHE A 60 -10.30 -0.28 8.39
C PHE A 60 -8.97 0.05 7.70
N HIS A 61 -8.52 1.30 7.80
CA HIS A 61 -7.32 1.82 7.13
C HIS A 61 -6.11 1.95 8.06
N GLY A 62 -6.20 1.53 9.32
CA GLY A 62 -5.13 1.70 10.28
C GLY A 62 -4.84 3.19 10.56
N GLN A 63 -3.56 3.53 10.65
CA GLN A 63 -3.09 4.84 11.13
C GLN A 63 -2.90 5.89 10.01
N ILE A 64 -3.97 6.22 9.30
CA ILE A 64 -3.97 7.29 8.27
C ILE A 64 -4.38 8.66 8.84
N LYS A 65 -3.88 9.75 8.26
CA LYS A 65 -4.24 11.12 8.64
C LYS A 65 -5.65 11.48 8.12
N GLY A 66 -6.37 12.35 8.82
CA GLY A 66 -7.68 12.86 8.38
C GLY A 66 -7.66 13.41 6.95
N LYS A 67 -6.75 14.34 6.65
CA LYS A 67 -6.53 14.87 5.29
C LYS A 67 -6.27 13.81 4.22
N ALA A 68 -5.60 12.71 4.58
CA ALA A 68 -5.37 11.61 3.64
C ALA A 68 -6.68 10.83 3.38
N ALA A 69 -7.45 10.57 4.43
CA ALA A 69 -8.78 9.97 4.31
C ALA A 69 -9.72 10.85 3.47
N GLU A 70 -9.74 12.16 3.71
CA GLU A 70 -10.53 13.13 2.94
C GLU A 70 -10.19 13.04 1.45
N LYS A 71 -8.90 13.14 1.12
CA LYS A 71 -8.43 13.05 -0.27
C LYS A 71 -8.85 11.72 -0.92
N MET A 72 -8.65 10.60 -0.24
CA MET A 72 -8.99 9.27 -0.78
C MET A 72 -10.50 9.12 -1.05
N LEU A 73 -11.34 9.56 -0.11
CA LEU A 73 -12.80 9.51 -0.25
C LEU A 73 -13.33 10.49 -1.30
N MET A 74 -12.70 11.66 -1.45
CA MET A 74 -13.05 12.62 -2.51
C MET A 74 -12.64 12.13 -3.90
N ASP A 75 -11.40 11.67 -4.04
CA ASP A 75 -10.84 11.27 -5.35
C ASP A 75 -11.48 9.99 -5.89
N LYS A 76 -11.83 9.04 -5.00
CA LYS A 76 -12.22 7.67 -5.40
C LYS A 76 -13.49 7.15 -4.74
N GLY A 77 -13.92 7.75 -3.63
CA GLY A 77 -15.15 7.37 -2.96
C GLY A 77 -16.38 7.83 -3.73
N LYS A 78 -17.54 7.28 -3.36
CA LYS A 78 -18.86 7.70 -3.82
C LYS A 78 -19.66 8.25 -2.63
N GLU A 79 -20.83 8.80 -2.91
CA GLU A 79 -21.79 9.19 -1.87
C GLU A 79 -22.01 8.06 -0.85
N GLY A 80 -21.92 8.39 0.44
CA GLY A 80 -22.04 7.42 1.53
C GLY A 80 -20.86 6.43 1.65
N SER A 81 -19.76 6.65 0.91
CA SER A 81 -18.52 5.88 1.12
C SER A 81 -17.92 6.22 2.48
N PHE A 82 -17.53 5.19 3.23
CA PHE A 82 -16.98 5.37 4.56
C PHE A 82 -15.73 4.53 4.81
N LEU A 83 -14.89 4.97 5.74
CA LEU A 83 -13.77 4.21 6.27
C LEU A 83 -13.57 4.49 7.75
N VAL A 84 -12.91 3.57 8.46
CA VAL A 84 -12.47 3.78 9.84
C VAL A 84 -10.95 3.82 9.90
N ARG A 85 -10.42 4.71 10.72
CA ARG A 85 -8.98 4.90 10.94
C ARG A 85 -8.67 5.13 12.42
N GLY A 86 -7.43 4.91 12.81
CA GLY A 86 -6.95 5.31 14.14
C GLY A 86 -6.97 6.82 14.34
N SER A 87 -7.25 7.26 15.57
CA SER A 87 -7.12 8.65 15.98
C SER A 87 -5.65 8.97 16.26
N ARG A 88 -5.15 10.07 15.69
CA ARG A 88 -3.79 10.57 15.95
C ARG A 88 -3.73 11.52 17.14
N SER A 89 -4.80 12.26 17.39
CA SER A 89 -4.88 13.21 18.49
C SER A 89 -5.08 12.49 19.83
N ASN A 90 -5.88 11.42 19.82
CA ASN A 90 -6.19 10.63 21.01
C ASN A 90 -5.77 9.17 20.76
N PRO A 91 -4.55 8.76 21.17
CA PRO A 91 -4.10 7.39 21.01
C PRO A 91 -5.05 6.39 21.69
N GLY A 92 -5.51 5.38 20.94
CA GLY A 92 -6.48 4.38 21.41
C GLY A 92 -7.89 4.58 20.86
N ASP A 93 -8.23 5.81 20.46
CA ASP A 93 -9.50 6.13 19.82
C ASP A 93 -9.45 5.91 18.30
N PHE A 94 -10.62 5.95 17.67
CA PHE A 94 -10.80 5.80 16.24
C PHE A 94 -11.61 6.95 15.64
N VAL A 95 -11.63 7.04 14.32
CA VAL A 95 -12.44 8.01 13.59
C VAL A 95 -13.10 7.32 12.41
N LEU A 96 -14.43 7.42 12.35
CA LEU A 96 -15.25 7.08 11.19
C LEU A 96 -15.27 8.29 10.26
N SER A 97 -14.78 8.11 9.04
CA SER A 97 -14.74 9.15 8.00
C SER A 97 -15.73 8.79 6.91
N VAL A 98 -16.68 9.68 6.62
CA VAL A 98 -17.80 9.41 5.69
C VAL A 98 -17.91 10.52 4.66
N ARG A 99 -18.08 10.16 3.38
CA ARG A 99 -18.40 11.11 2.32
C ARG A 99 -19.90 11.38 2.30
N ASN A 100 -20.26 12.65 2.46
CA ASN A 100 -21.62 13.17 2.32
C ASN A 100 -21.61 14.35 1.34
N GLY A 101 -21.99 14.10 0.10
CA GLY A 101 -21.86 15.01 -1.03
C GLY A 101 -20.41 15.42 -1.31
N GLU A 102 -20.17 16.73 -1.22
CA GLU A 102 -18.86 17.38 -1.36
C GLU A 102 -18.16 17.60 -0.01
N LYS A 103 -18.67 17.00 1.07
CA LYS A 103 -18.08 17.09 2.41
C LYS A 103 -17.65 15.73 2.91
N ILE A 104 -16.60 15.72 3.72
CA ILE A 104 -16.18 14.55 4.49
C ILE A 104 -16.44 14.84 5.96
N HIS A 105 -17.24 14.00 6.59
CA HIS A 105 -17.52 14.05 8.01
C HIS A 105 -16.55 13.14 8.75
N HIS A 106 -16.07 13.60 9.91
CA HIS A 106 -15.17 12.85 10.78
C HIS A 106 -15.82 12.66 12.14
N VAL A 107 -16.39 11.48 12.37
CA VAL A 107 -17.05 11.12 13.62
C VAL A 107 -16.06 10.38 14.50
N MET A 108 -15.79 10.91 15.69
CA MET A 108 -14.87 10.30 16.63
C MET A 108 -15.52 9.10 17.32
N ILE A 109 -14.78 8.00 17.41
CA ILE A 109 -15.16 6.78 18.12
C ILE A 109 -14.21 6.68 19.32
N VAL A 110 -14.74 6.79 20.52
CA VAL A 110 -13.99 6.74 21.76
C VAL A 110 -13.98 5.30 22.28
N CYS A 111 -12.80 4.84 22.71
CA CYS A 111 -12.66 3.54 23.37
C CYS A 111 -12.61 3.74 24.90
N LYS A 112 -13.69 3.37 25.61
CA LYS A 112 -13.79 3.44 27.08
C LYS A 112 -14.10 2.04 27.62
N GLU A 113 -13.30 1.55 28.56
CA GLU A 113 -13.51 0.25 29.23
C GLU A 113 -13.73 -0.92 28.25
N ASP A 114 -12.89 -0.99 27.20
CA ASP A 114 -12.97 -1.98 26.12
C ASP A 114 -14.28 -1.96 25.32
N LYS A 115 -15.03 -0.86 25.39
CA LYS A 115 -16.21 -0.58 24.56
C LYS A 115 -15.99 0.61 23.65
N TYR A 116 -16.67 0.59 22.52
CA TYR A 116 -16.63 1.61 21.49
C TYR A 116 -17.92 2.44 21.52
N ILE A 117 -17.78 3.77 21.57
CA ILE A 117 -18.90 4.72 21.67
C ILE A 117 -18.62 5.88 20.71
N LEU A 118 -19.65 6.45 20.07
CA LEU A 118 -19.46 7.69 19.30
C LEU A 118 -19.35 8.90 20.23
N ALA A 119 -18.39 9.78 19.96
CA ALA A 119 -18.20 11.01 20.72
C ALA A 119 -19.49 11.86 20.68
N GLY A 120 -19.95 12.30 21.86
CA GLY A 120 -21.22 12.99 22.01
C GLY A 120 -22.41 12.10 22.38
N ASN A 121 -22.25 10.77 22.39
CA ASN A 121 -23.20 9.81 22.97
C ASN A 121 -22.67 9.21 24.29
N GLU A 122 -21.85 9.97 25.01
CA GLU A 122 -21.13 9.48 26.20
C GLU A 122 -22.06 9.21 27.40
N ASP A 123 -23.20 9.89 27.43
CA ASP A 123 -24.25 9.72 28.45
C ASP A 123 -25.37 8.75 27.99
N GLY A 124 -25.23 8.18 26.79
CA GLY A 124 -26.19 7.22 26.23
C GLY A 124 -25.85 5.77 26.55
N ASP A 125 -26.84 4.89 26.47
CA ASP A 125 -26.66 3.44 26.70
C ASP A 125 -26.02 2.69 25.50
N GLU A 126 -25.83 3.39 24.37
CA GLU A 126 -25.29 2.80 23.14
C GLU A 126 -23.77 2.66 23.20
N SER A 127 -23.33 1.44 23.51
CA SER A 127 -21.92 1.06 23.50
C SER A 127 -21.75 -0.30 22.83
N PHE A 128 -20.63 -0.47 22.13
CA PHE A 128 -20.38 -1.67 21.31
C PHE A 128 -19.14 -2.40 21.79
N THR A 129 -19.14 -3.73 21.71
CA THR A 129 -17.99 -4.56 22.14
C THR A 129 -16.85 -4.55 21.12
N ASN A 130 -17.14 -4.23 19.86
CA ASN A 130 -16.16 -4.15 18.79
C ASN A 130 -16.59 -3.13 17.73
N LEU A 131 -15.63 -2.67 16.93
CA LEU A 131 -15.86 -1.68 15.87
C LEU A 131 -16.78 -2.19 14.76
N THR A 132 -16.88 -3.52 14.56
CA THR A 132 -17.75 -4.09 13.51
C THR A 132 -19.20 -3.89 13.86
N ASP A 133 -19.60 -4.24 15.09
CA ASP A 133 -20.97 -4.08 15.56
C ASP A 133 -21.39 -2.60 15.54
N LEU A 134 -20.49 -1.69 15.94
CA LEU A 134 -20.72 -0.26 15.86
C LEU A 134 -21.02 0.19 14.43
N VAL A 135 -20.20 -0.23 13.47
CA VAL A 135 -20.37 0.17 12.06
C VAL A 135 -21.64 -0.43 11.47
N GLU A 136 -21.96 -1.70 11.74
CA GLU A 136 -23.19 -2.32 11.24
C GLU A 136 -24.43 -1.65 11.82
N HIS A 137 -24.45 -1.32 13.10
CA HIS A 137 -25.55 -0.58 13.71
C HIS A 137 -25.79 0.77 13.02
N TYR A 138 -24.75 1.59 12.86
CA TYR A 138 -24.90 2.91 12.23
C TYR A 138 -25.04 2.88 10.70
N LYS A 139 -24.86 1.72 10.05
CA LYS A 139 -25.29 1.51 8.66
C LYS A 139 -26.80 1.41 8.54
N GLU A 140 -27.45 0.76 9.51
CA GLU A 140 -28.89 0.56 9.52
C GLU A 140 -29.62 1.83 10.01
N GLU A 141 -29.19 2.36 11.16
CA GLU A 141 -29.84 3.51 11.78
C GLU A 141 -29.46 4.86 11.15
N GLY A 142 -28.27 4.94 10.53
CA GLY A 142 -27.68 6.19 10.08
C GLY A 142 -27.12 7.04 11.22
N LEU A 143 -26.43 8.13 10.86
CA LEU A 143 -25.80 9.05 11.80
C LEU A 143 -26.44 10.43 11.67
N LYS A 144 -26.68 11.10 12.79
CA LYS A 144 -27.18 12.49 12.82
C LYS A 144 -26.11 13.40 13.37
N GLU A 145 -25.70 14.40 12.59
CA GLU A 145 -24.82 15.43 13.11
C GLU A 145 -25.58 16.53 13.86
N ARG A 146 -24.84 17.25 14.72
CA ARG A 146 -25.37 18.38 15.50
C ARG A 146 -25.90 19.52 14.62
N ASN A 147 -25.41 19.64 13.39
CA ASN A 147 -25.86 20.62 12.41
C ASN A 147 -27.17 20.20 11.69
N GLY A 148 -27.68 18.98 11.95
CA GLY A 148 -28.88 18.43 11.32
C GLY A 148 -28.63 17.61 10.05
N ASP A 149 -27.37 17.42 9.64
CA ASP A 149 -27.05 16.59 8.48
C ASP A 149 -27.29 15.10 8.81
N ASP A 150 -28.04 14.42 7.94
CA ASP A 150 -28.21 12.96 7.96
C ASP A 150 -27.06 12.32 7.17
N ILE A 151 -26.22 11.56 7.87
CA ILE A 151 -25.06 10.87 7.30
C ILE A 151 -25.39 9.38 7.19
N LYS A 152 -25.27 8.83 5.98
CA LYS A 152 -25.53 7.40 5.72
C LYS A 152 -24.25 6.64 5.39
N LEU A 153 -24.05 5.52 6.06
CA LEU A 153 -22.98 4.58 5.72
C LEU A 153 -23.49 3.62 4.65
N VAL A 154 -23.26 3.98 3.38
CA VAL A 154 -23.79 3.21 2.24
C VAL A 154 -22.84 2.11 1.81
N MET A 155 -21.55 2.42 1.67
CA MET A 155 -20.59 1.44 1.16
C MET A 155 -19.20 1.59 1.77
N PRO A 156 -18.52 0.47 2.08
CA PRO A 156 -17.17 0.53 2.63
C PRO A 156 -16.18 1.00 1.56
N PHE A 157 -15.32 1.94 1.93
CA PHE A 157 -14.13 2.29 1.18
C PHE A 157 -12.99 1.39 1.65
N ASN A 158 -12.70 0.34 0.88
CA ASN A 158 -11.80 -0.74 1.32
C ASN A 158 -10.31 -0.37 1.25
N ALA A 159 -9.55 -0.75 2.27
CA ALA A 159 -8.10 -0.61 2.36
C ALA A 159 -7.40 -1.82 1.76
N THR A 160 -6.39 -1.60 0.92
CA THR A 160 -5.44 -2.63 0.46
C THR A 160 -4.19 -2.71 1.33
N HIS A 161 -3.94 -1.71 2.18
CA HIS A 161 -2.88 -1.75 3.17
C HIS A 161 -3.28 -2.68 4.32
N ILE A 162 -2.36 -3.58 4.70
CA ILE A 162 -2.54 -4.56 5.78
C ILE A 162 -1.26 -4.73 6.56
N THR A 163 -1.39 -5.14 7.82
CA THR A 163 -0.27 -5.69 8.58
C THR A 163 0.14 -7.05 8.02
N ALA A 164 1.45 -7.32 7.95
CA ALA A 164 1.94 -8.61 7.43
C ALA A 164 1.43 -9.80 8.27
N SER A 165 1.29 -9.62 9.58
CA SER A 165 0.68 -10.60 10.49
C SER A 165 -0.78 -10.90 10.17
N GLY A 166 -1.52 -9.93 9.62
CA GLY A 166 -2.94 -10.06 9.27
C GLY A 166 -3.20 -10.68 7.89
N ILE A 167 -2.18 -11.10 7.13
CA ILE A 167 -2.35 -11.57 5.74
C ILE A 167 -3.33 -12.74 5.62
N ASN A 168 -3.28 -13.70 6.55
CA ASN A 168 -4.16 -14.87 6.52
C ASN A 168 -5.62 -14.49 6.75
N ASP A 169 -5.88 -13.52 7.62
CA ASP A 169 -7.23 -13.00 7.83
C ASP A 169 -7.70 -12.23 6.60
N ARG A 170 -6.84 -11.42 5.98
CA ARG A 170 -7.18 -10.72 4.73
C ARG A 170 -7.54 -11.70 3.60
N ILE A 171 -6.80 -12.78 3.43
CA ILE A 171 -7.11 -13.81 2.42
C ILE A 171 -8.52 -14.36 2.65
N LYS A 172 -8.87 -14.69 3.91
CA LYS A 172 -10.21 -15.14 4.26
C LYS A 172 -11.27 -14.10 3.92
N GLU A 173 -11.04 -12.82 4.22
CA GLU A 173 -11.98 -11.74 3.87
C GLU A 173 -12.20 -11.62 2.35
N LEU A 174 -11.14 -11.70 1.54
CA LEU A 174 -11.25 -11.63 0.09
C LEU A 174 -11.91 -12.88 -0.52
N ASP A 175 -11.88 -13.99 0.22
CA ASP A 175 -12.51 -15.25 -0.15
C ASP A 175 -14.02 -15.32 0.15
N LYS A 176 -14.52 -14.55 1.14
CA LYS A 176 -15.89 -14.67 1.67
C LYS A 176 -16.99 -14.53 0.61
N ASP A 177 -16.79 -13.71 -0.41
CA ASP A 177 -17.80 -13.45 -1.45
C ASP A 177 -17.64 -14.32 -2.71
N GLY A 178 -16.73 -15.31 -2.68
CA GLY A 178 -16.43 -16.23 -3.77
C GLY A 178 -17.11 -17.60 -3.65
N ALA A 179 -18.20 -17.73 -2.91
CA ALA A 179 -18.91 -19.00 -2.68
C ALA A 179 -19.68 -19.52 -3.92
N THR A 180 -19.05 -19.52 -5.09
CA THR A 180 -19.35 -20.54 -6.09
C THR A 180 -18.54 -21.77 -5.70
N LYS A 181 -19.17 -22.95 -5.58
CA LYS A 181 -18.51 -24.25 -5.33
C LYS A 181 -17.54 -24.70 -6.45
N ASP A 182 -17.13 -23.77 -7.30
CA ASP A 182 -16.42 -23.98 -8.53
C ASP A 182 -15.08 -23.25 -8.40
N ASP A 183 -14.04 -24.01 -8.01
CA ASP A 183 -12.66 -23.52 -7.80
C ASP A 183 -12.04 -22.85 -9.05
N ALA A 184 -12.73 -22.93 -10.20
CA ALA A 184 -12.33 -22.34 -11.46
C ALA A 184 -12.69 -20.84 -11.60
N LYS A 185 -13.59 -20.27 -10.78
CA LYS A 185 -13.97 -18.86 -10.89
C LYS A 185 -13.14 -17.96 -9.96
N PRO A 186 -12.65 -16.80 -10.45
CA PRO A 186 -11.94 -15.85 -9.61
C PRO A 186 -12.86 -15.37 -8.48
N LYS A 187 -12.36 -15.46 -7.25
CA LYS A 187 -13.11 -15.07 -6.06
C LYS A 187 -13.33 -13.55 -6.07
N LYS A 188 -14.56 -13.13 -5.76
CA LYS A 188 -15.05 -11.75 -5.96
C LYS A 188 -14.16 -10.69 -5.30
N GLY A 189 -13.75 -10.88 -4.04
CA GLY A 189 -12.93 -9.89 -3.33
C GLY A 189 -11.55 -9.68 -3.95
N PHE A 190 -10.88 -10.75 -4.40
CA PHE A 190 -9.63 -10.65 -5.14
C PHE A 190 -9.81 -9.98 -6.51
N MET A 191 -10.90 -10.31 -7.20
CA MET A 191 -11.20 -9.73 -8.51
C MET A 191 -11.47 -8.22 -8.40
N GLU A 192 -12.21 -7.78 -7.37
CA GLU A 192 -12.45 -6.37 -7.09
C GLU A 192 -11.13 -5.60 -6.90
N GLU A 193 -10.21 -6.11 -6.09
CA GLU A 193 -8.91 -5.44 -5.89
C GLU A 193 -8.03 -5.48 -7.15
N PHE A 194 -8.10 -6.55 -7.92
CA PHE A 194 -7.40 -6.66 -9.20
C PHE A 194 -7.94 -5.67 -10.25
N ASP A 195 -9.26 -5.50 -10.34
CA ASP A 195 -9.89 -4.54 -11.25
C ASP A 195 -9.56 -3.09 -10.89
N MET A 196 -9.38 -2.79 -9.60
CA MET A 196 -8.88 -1.47 -9.19
C MET A 196 -7.47 -1.20 -9.72
N LEU A 197 -6.61 -2.23 -9.84
CA LEU A 197 -5.26 -2.08 -10.42
C LEU A 197 -5.33 -1.83 -11.93
N THR A 198 -6.17 -2.56 -12.66
CA THR A 198 -6.29 -2.41 -14.12
C THR A 198 -6.82 -1.03 -14.52
N GLN A 199 -7.72 -0.45 -13.72
CA GLN A 199 -8.16 0.94 -13.90
C GLN A 199 -7.01 1.94 -13.75
N LEU A 200 -6.10 1.74 -12.80
CA LEU A 200 -4.93 2.61 -12.64
C LEU A 200 -3.98 2.53 -13.84
N ASP A 201 -3.83 1.36 -14.47
CA ASP A 201 -2.95 1.20 -15.64
C ASP A 201 -3.37 2.07 -16.83
N THR A 202 -4.67 2.35 -17.00
CA THR A 202 -5.15 3.26 -18.06
C THR A 202 -4.64 4.69 -17.93
N THR A 203 -4.19 5.09 -16.73
CA THR A 203 -3.68 6.44 -16.46
C THR A 203 -2.16 6.56 -16.63
N LYS A 204 -1.43 5.45 -16.75
CA LYS A 204 0.04 5.41 -16.79
C LYS A 204 0.57 5.03 -18.18
N LEU A 205 0.41 5.94 -19.14
CA LEU A 205 0.94 5.78 -20.50
C LEU A 205 2.40 6.23 -20.56
N PHE A 206 3.33 5.37 -20.13
CA PHE A 206 4.76 5.64 -20.30
C PHE A 206 5.25 5.29 -21.71
N GLU A 207 6.27 6.03 -22.17
CA GLU A 207 6.89 5.84 -23.47
C GLU A 207 7.63 4.50 -23.58
N ARG A 208 7.59 3.93 -24.79
CA ARG A 208 8.17 2.63 -25.16
C ARG A 208 8.80 2.71 -26.57
N ASN A 209 9.33 3.88 -26.91
CA ASN A 209 9.78 4.25 -28.25
C ASN A 209 11.00 3.44 -28.68
N ALA A 210 11.94 3.12 -27.77
CA ALA A 210 13.11 2.31 -28.09
C ALA A 210 12.73 0.93 -28.63
N GLY A 211 11.78 0.25 -27.98
CA GLY A 211 11.30 -1.07 -28.39
C GLY A 211 10.48 -1.09 -29.69
N LYS A 212 9.96 0.06 -30.13
CA LYS A 212 9.19 0.20 -31.37
C LYS A 212 10.07 0.37 -32.62
N LYS A 213 11.34 0.73 -32.44
CA LYS A 213 12.29 0.96 -33.55
C LYS A 213 12.42 -0.29 -34.44
N PRO A 214 12.52 -0.13 -35.78
CA PRO A 214 12.58 -1.26 -36.71
C PRO A 214 13.65 -2.30 -36.36
N GLU A 215 14.85 -1.85 -36.01
CA GLU A 215 16.02 -2.67 -35.65
C GLU A 215 15.84 -3.45 -34.32
N CYS A 216 14.92 -3.03 -33.46
CA CYS A 216 14.65 -3.68 -32.17
C CYS A 216 13.49 -4.69 -32.23
N ARG A 217 12.69 -4.69 -33.31
CA ARG A 217 11.47 -5.52 -33.41
C ARG A 217 11.75 -7.01 -33.26
N THR A 218 12.82 -7.51 -33.87
CA THR A 218 13.23 -8.92 -33.81
C THR A 218 13.86 -9.33 -32.48
N LYS A 219 14.12 -8.36 -31.59
CA LYS A 219 14.61 -8.57 -30.23
C LYS A 219 13.48 -8.71 -29.21
N ASN A 220 12.22 -8.50 -29.62
CA ASN A 220 11.04 -8.63 -28.75
C ASN A 220 10.36 -9.97 -28.98
N ARG A 221 10.09 -10.71 -27.89
CA ARG A 221 9.32 -11.95 -27.94
C ARG A 221 7.86 -11.71 -28.32
N TYR A 222 7.29 -10.60 -27.86
CA TYR A 222 5.94 -10.16 -28.20
C TYR A 222 5.97 -8.72 -28.71
N LYS A 223 5.26 -8.45 -29.81
CA LYS A 223 5.27 -7.15 -30.50
C LYS A 223 4.77 -5.99 -29.62
N ASN A 224 3.86 -6.28 -28.71
CA ASN A 224 3.15 -5.31 -27.87
C ASN A 224 3.65 -5.24 -26.41
N ILE A 225 4.58 -6.13 -26.01
CA ILE A 225 5.17 -6.13 -24.67
C ILE A 225 6.58 -5.57 -24.78
N LEU A 226 6.71 -4.28 -24.53
CA LEU A 226 7.93 -3.50 -24.73
C LEU A 226 8.36 -2.85 -23.41
N PRO A 227 9.67 -2.71 -23.17
CA PRO A 227 10.16 -2.07 -21.96
C PRO A 227 9.84 -0.58 -21.99
N PHE A 228 9.57 0.01 -20.82
CA PHE A 228 9.44 1.46 -20.71
C PHE A 228 10.80 2.15 -20.89
N ASP A 229 10.82 3.27 -21.60
CA ASP A 229 12.07 3.94 -21.96
C ASP A 229 12.80 4.50 -20.73
N PHE A 230 12.07 5.01 -19.73
CA PHE A 230 12.65 5.69 -18.56
C PHE A 230 13.45 4.76 -17.63
N ASN A 231 13.21 3.45 -17.67
CA ASN A 231 13.92 2.47 -16.85
C ASN A 231 14.34 1.22 -17.62
N ARG A 232 14.44 1.28 -18.95
CA ARG A 232 14.98 0.16 -19.73
C ARG A 232 16.46 -0.05 -19.41
N VAL A 233 16.92 -1.28 -19.56
CA VAL A 233 18.36 -1.55 -19.59
C VAL A 233 18.93 -1.06 -20.92
N VAL A 234 19.98 -0.24 -20.84
CA VAL A 234 20.76 0.23 -22.00
C VAL A 234 22.07 -0.55 -22.03
N LEU A 235 22.28 -1.35 -23.07
CA LEU A 235 23.51 -2.13 -23.21
C LEU A 235 24.66 -1.24 -23.66
N LYS A 236 25.80 -1.38 -22.98
CA LYS A 236 27.06 -0.69 -23.27
C LYS A 236 27.91 -1.49 -24.25
N ASP A 237 28.93 -0.83 -24.80
CA ASP A 237 29.98 -1.44 -25.63
C ASP A 237 29.45 -2.18 -26.87
N GLY A 238 28.31 -1.73 -27.40
CA GLY A 238 27.79 -2.17 -28.69
C GLY A 238 28.57 -1.51 -29.84
N ASP A 239 28.61 -2.16 -31.01
CA ASP A 239 29.17 -1.56 -32.21
C ASP A 239 28.41 -0.26 -32.55
N PRO A 240 29.07 0.92 -32.52
CA PRO A 240 28.42 2.20 -32.82
C PRO A 240 27.87 2.28 -34.24
N LYS A 241 28.36 1.45 -35.16
CA LYS A 241 27.90 1.41 -36.56
C LYS A 241 26.61 0.59 -36.74
N VAL A 242 26.23 -0.21 -35.75
CA VAL A 242 25.05 -1.08 -35.80
C VAL A 242 23.95 -0.48 -34.95
N LEU A 243 22.80 -0.21 -35.56
CA LEU A 243 21.63 0.32 -34.86
C LEU A 243 21.04 -0.72 -33.90
N GLY A 244 20.53 -0.26 -32.76
CA GLY A 244 19.84 -1.11 -31.77
C GLY A 244 20.77 -2.03 -30.97
N THR A 245 22.08 -1.80 -30.99
CA THR A 245 23.07 -2.53 -30.17
C THR A 245 22.96 -2.23 -28.67
N ASP A 246 22.31 -1.12 -28.32
CA ASP A 246 22.02 -0.70 -26.96
C ASP A 246 20.72 -1.31 -26.40
N TYR A 247 19.98 -2.06 -27.21
CA TYR A 247 18.64 -2.54 -26.87
C TYR A 247 18.61 -3.98 -26.38
N ILE A 248 17.93 -4.18 -25.25
CA ILE A 248 17.40 -5.45 -24.76
C ILE A 248 16.01 -5.21 -24.16
N ASN A 249 15.09 -6.16 -24.31
CA ASN A 249 13.76 -6.07 -23.70
C ASN A 249 13.84 -6.41 -22.20
N ALA A 250 14.28 -5.44 -21.42
CA ALA A 250 14.44 -5.54 -19.97
C ALA A 250 14.30 -4.17 -19.29
N ASN A 251 13.80 -4.15 -18.06
CA ASN A 251 13.68 -2.96 -17.22
C ASN A 251 14.35 -3.16 -15.85
N LEU A 252 14.96 -2.10 -15.33
CA LEU A 252 15.42 -2.01 -13.94
C LEU A 252 14.22 -1.75 -13.03
N ILE A 253 14.06 -2.61 -12.03
CA ILE A 253 13.01 -2.56 -11.01
C ILE A 253 13.65 -2.34 -9.64
N GLN A 254 13.16 -1.35 -8.92
CA GLN A 254 13.62 -0.99 -7.58
C GLN A 254 12.41 -0.76 -6.70
N ASN A 255 12.49 -1.22 -5.45
CA ASN A 255 11.47 -0.91 -4.47
C ASN A 255 11.71 0.50 -3.93
N LYS A 256 11.05 1.50 -4.51
CA LYS A 256 11.13 2.90 -4.07
C LYS A 256 10.43 3.15 -2.73
N GLU A 257 9.48 2.28 -2.36
CA GLU A 257 8.69 2.38 -1.13
C GLU A 257 9.42 1.82 0.09
N LEU A 258 10.58 1.18 -0.07
CA LEU A 258 11.38 0.63 1.02
C LEU A 258 12.68 1.44 1.18
N PRO A 259 12.68 2.47 2.07
CA PRO A 259 13.87 3.28 2.33
C PRO A 259 15.08 2.42 2.71
N GLY A 260 16.23 2.71 2.11
CA GLY A 260 17.48 2.00 2.37
C GLY A 260 17.61 0.64 1.68
N SER A 261 16.59 0.18 0.94
CA SER A 261 16.73 -1.02 0.10
C SER A 261 17.76 -0.78 -1.00
N LYS A 262 18.85 -1.54 -0.96
CA LYS A 262 19.86 -1.59 -2.03
C LYS A 262 19.53 -2.65 -3.08
N ARG A 263 18.43 -3.41 -2.90
CA ARG A 263 18.06 -4.48 -3.83
C ARG A 263 17.51 -3.89 -5.11
N GLN A 264 18.15 -4.24 -6.21
CA GLN A 264 17.74 -3.90 -7.57
C GLN A 264 17.50 -5.20 -8.32
N TYR A 265 16.49 -5.18 -9.19
CA TYR A 265 16.10 -6.32 -10.00
C TYR A 265 16.10 -5.90 -11.46
N ILE A 266 16.29 -6.87 -12.35
CA ILE A 266 16.06 -6.69 -13.78
C ILE A 266 14.93 -7.64 -14.16
N ALA A 267 13.81 -7.08 -14.62
CA ALA A 267 12.76 -7.87 -15.25
C ALA A 267 13.05 -7.91 -16.76
N THR A 268 13.19 -9.10 -17.32
CA THR A 268 13.50 -9.32 -18.74
C THR A 268 12.63 -10.42 -19.31
N GLN A 269 12.36 -10.39 -20.62
CA GLN A 269 11.74 -11.51 -21.31
C GLN A 269 12.66 -12.75 -21.34
N GLY A 270 12.09 -13.93 -21.58
CA GLY A 270 12.86 -15.14 -21.91
C GLY A 270 13.66 -14.97 -23.21
N CYS A 271 14.91 -15.45 -23.22
CA CYS A 271 15.87 -15.26 -24.31
C CYS A 271 15.33 -15.76 -25.65
N LEU A 272 15.59 -15.00 -26.71
CA LEU A 272 15.43 -15.44 -28.10
C LEU A 272 16.79 -15.88 -28.62
N LYS A 273 16.83 -16.69 -29.68
CA LYS A 273 18.09 -17.07 -30.36
C LYS A 273 18.94 -15.84 -30.72
N THR A 274 18.30 -14.75 -31.11
CA THR A 274 18.94 -13.47 -31.50
C THR A 274 19.41 -12.63 -30.31
N THR A 275 18.94 -12.89 -29.09
CA THR A 275 19.21 -12.03 -27.92
C THR A 275 20.04 -12.71 -26.84
N VAL A 276 20.49 -13.96 -27.03
CA VAL A 276 21.34 -14.67 -26.05
C VAL A 276 22.62 -13.87 -25.73
N LYS A 277 23.28 -13.31 -26.75
CA LYS A 277 24.49 -12.49 -26.54
C LYS A 277 24.18 -11.20 -25.77
N ASP A 278 23.08 -10.54 -26.12
CA ASP A 278 22.61 -9.32 -25.45
C ASP A 278 22.25 -9.59 -23.98
N PHE A 279 21.67 -10.75 -23.68
CA PHE A 279 21.39 -11.19 -22.32
C PHE A 279 22.67 -11.33 -21.49
N TRP A 280 23.70 -12.00 -22.00
CA TRP A 280 24.97 -12.12 -21.29
C TRP A 280 25.70 -10.78 -21.12
N ARG A 281 25.62 -9.89 -22.12
CA ARG A 281 26.12 -8.50 -22.01
C ARG A 281 25.45 -7.77 -20.85
N MET A 282 24.11 -7.87 -20.74
CA MET A 282 23.36 -7.29 -19.63
C MET A 282 23.81 -7.84 -18.28
N ILE A 283 23.94 -9.17 -18.15
CA ILE A 283 24.36 -9.83 -16.90
C ILE A 283 25.75 -9.35 -16.48
N TRP A 284 26.70 -9.32 -17.42
CA TRP A 284 28.06 -8.86 -17.17
C TRP A 284 28.09 -7.38 -16.77
N GLN A 285 27.46 -6.52 -17.56
CA GLN A 285 27.39 -5.07 -17.33
C GLN A 285 26.83 -4.71 -15.95
N HIS A 286 25.75 -5.39 -15.53
CA HIS A 286 25.09 -5.13 -14.25
C HIS A 286 25.71 -5.92 -13.10
N ASN A 287 26.78 -6.67 -13.34
CA ASN A 287 27.44 -7.52 -12.35
C ASN A 287 26.43 -8.47 -11.66
N SER A 288 25.44 -8.95 -12.40
CA SER A 288 24.36 -9.79 -11.88
C SER A 288 24.90 -11.16 -11.50
N ARG A 289 24.73 -11.55 -10.24
CA ARG A 289 25.25 -12.83 -9.69
C ARG A 289 24.21 -13.93 -9.57
N ILE A 290 22.93 -13.56 -9.68
CA ILE A 290 21.81 -14.49 -9.54
C ILE A 290 20.87 -14.26 -10.72
N VAL A 291 20.50 -15.34 -11.39
CA VAL A 291 19.47 -15.37 -12.44
C VAL A 291 18.36 -16.29 -11.96
N VAL A 292 17.13 -15.80 -11.96
CA VAL A 292 15.93 -16.56 -11.60
C VAL A 292 15.08 -16.75 -12.85
N MET A 293 14.91 -17.99 -13.28
CA MET A 293 14.08 -18.36 -14.42
C MET A 293 12.79 -19.00 -13.91
N THR A 294 11.63 -18.40 -14.23
CA THR A 294 10.32 -18.80 -13.71
C THR A 294 9.45 -19.55 -14.72
N THR A 295 10.06 -20.10 -15.78
CA THR A 295 9.38 -20.85 -16.85
C THR A 295 10.25 -22.03 -17.29
N LYS A 296 9.67 -23.05 -17.90
CA LYS A 296 10.43 -24.10 -18.60
C LYS A 296 10.91 -23.61 -19.97
N LEU A 297 11.87 -24.30 -20.57
CA LEU A 297 12.32 -24.00 -21.94
C LEU A 297 11.20 -24.18 -22.96
N VAL A 298 10.33 -25.18 -22.74
CA VAL A 298 9.15 -25.44 -23.57
C VAL A 298 7.96 -25.72 -22.67
N GLU A 299 6.86 -25.01 -22.91
CA GLU A 299 5.57 -25.22 -22.25
C GLU A 299 4.51 -25.43 -23.34
N LEU A 300 3.80 -26.56 -23.30
CA LEU A 300 2.72 -26.88 -24.24
C LEU A 300 3.14 -26.75 -25.72
N GLY A 301 4.37 -27.18 -26.04
CA GLY A 301 4.94 -27.11 -27.39
C GLY A 301 5.44 -25.73 -27.84
N LYS A 302 5.31 -24.68 -27.00
CA LYS A 302 5.83 -23.34 -27.26
C LYS A 302 7.13 -23.10 -26.51
N VAL A 303 8.14 -22.56 -27.19
CA VAL A 303 9.45 -22.25 -26.59
C VAL A 303 9.34 -21.03 -25.69
N GLY A 304 9.44 -21.22 -24.38
CA GLY A 304 9.42 -20.17 -23.35
C GLY A 304 10.74 -19.42 -23.21
N SER A 305 11.87 -20.13 -23.39
CA SER A 305 13.22 -19.55 -23.45
C SER A 305 14.15 -20.47 -24.25
N CYS A 306 15.18 -19.89 -24.87
CA CYS A 306 16.30 -20.62 -25.47
C CYS A 306 17.46 -20.75 -24.49
#